data_AF-F1TFA6-F1
#
_entry.id   AF-F1TFA6-F1
#
_cell.length_a   1.000
_cell.length_b   1.000
_cell.length_c   1.000
_cell.angle_alpha   90.00
_cell.angle_beta   90.00
_cell.angle_gamma   90.00
#
_symmetry.space_group_name_H-M   'P 1'
#
loop_
_entity.id
_entity.type
_entity.pdbx_description
1 polymer ?
#
loop_
_entity_poly.entity_id
_entity_poly.type
_entity_poly.pdbx_seq_one_letter_code
_entity_poly.pdbx_strand_id
1 'polypeptide(L)'
;MNKNIKNSISEKLPYLIDEWDYKKNGDLYPENVAWRSNKKIWWKCKNGHSFQTNLNNRIDVNIKTGEVIVSDCPYCIGKRVLTGYNDLETTNPELIREWDFEKNIIKPTEITNGSHRKIWWSCDKGHSWQAVVYSRKNRGCPYCAGKAILLGYNDLATLNPKLASEWHPTKNGDVNSNTISLNSHKKFWWKCDKGHEWEICPHNRNYGSECPYCSGRFAIKGETDLETLKPKLAAEWHPTKNNGVTPDTVSLNSHKKHWWLCENDHEWQAYIYTRASGSGCPYCIGKRSVVGETDLETVMPEITVEWNYERNRGKTPNMFTKSSNRKVWWKCEFGHEWRTAINTRTSLGTGCPKCAKNRRK
;
A
#
# COMPACT_ATOMS: atom_id res chain seq x y z
N MET A 1 50.56 -37.45 45.27
CA MET A 1 51.06 -37.65 43.89
C MET A 1 49.85 -37.81 42.98
N ASN A 2 49.49 -36.76 42.25
CA ASN A 2 48.37 -36.79 41.32
C ASN A 2 48.79 -37.51 40.04
N LYS A 3 48.04 -38.56 39.66
CA LYS A 3 48.29 -39.34 38.45
C LYS A 3 47.82 -38.54 37.24
N ASN A 4 48.76 -38.09 36.41
CA ASN A 4 48.45 -37.60 35.06
C ASN A 4 47.65 -38.67 34.30
N ILE A 5 46.43 -38.31 33.89
CA ILE A 5 45.56 -39.21 33.14
C ILE A 5 45.83 -39.03 31.64
N LYS A 6 46.03 -40.13 30.91
CA LYS A 6 46.16 -40.11 29.44
C LYS A 6 44.88 -39.53 28.80
N ASN A 7 45.01 -38.60 27.85
CA ASN A 7 43.90 -37.80 27.29
C ASN A 7 43.27 -36.85 28.32
N SER A 8 44.08 -36.20 29.15
CA SER A 8 43.61 -35.12 30.03
C SER A 8 43.13 -33.91 29.22
N ILE A 9 42.38 -33.02 29.86
CA ILE A 9 41.98 -31.75 29.23
C ILE A 9 43.19 -30.86 28.95
N SER A 10 44.21 -30.88 29.81
CA SER A 10 45.44 -30.10 29.59
C SER A 10 46.25 -30.59 28.39
N GLU A 11 46.20 -31.88 28.08
CA GLU A 11 46.85 -32.46 26.90
C GLU A 11 46.06 -32.16 25.62
N LYS A 12 44.73 -32.29 25.66
CA LYS A 12 43.89 -32.18 24.44
C LYS A 12 43.54 -30.75 24.08
N LEU A 13 43.27 -29.88 25.06
CA LEU A 13 42.82 -28.50 24.85
C LEU A 13 43.55 -27.57 25.83
N PRO A 14 44.88 -27.39 25.67
CA PRO A 14 45.70 -26.61 26.60
C PRO A 14 45.26 -25.16 26.76
N TYR A 15 44.67 -24.58 25.71
CA TYR A 15 44.15 -23.20 25.74
C TYR A 15 42.93 -23.02 26.68
N LEU A 16 42.25 -24.09 27.09
CA LEU A 16 41.15 -24.00 28.07
C LEU A 16 41.63 -23.93 29.51
N ILE A 17 42.90 -24.24 29.77
CA ILE A 17 43.50 -24.16 31.10
C ILE A 17 43.49 -22.70 31.60
N ASP A 18 43.65 -21.74 30.70
CA ASP A 18 43.57 -20.30 31.02
C ASP A 18 42.22 -19.89 31.62
N GLU A 19 41.16 -20.65 31.31
CA GLU A 19 39.83 -20.43 31.86
C GLU A 19 39.51 -21.31 33.09
N TRP A 20 40.47 -22.08 33.62
CA TRP A 20 40.26 -22.94 34.78
C TRP A 20 40.23 -22.12 36.08
N ASP A 21 39.16 -22.21 36.87
CA ASP A 21 39.06 -21.50 38.15
C ASP A 21 39.72 -22.32 39.27
N TYR A 22 41.05 -22.26 39.36
CA TYR A 22 41.85 -23.02 40.35
C TYR A 22 41.36 -22.82 41.79
N LYS A 23 40.94 -21.60 42.14
CA LYS A 23 40.46 -21.29 43.51
C LYS A 23 39.16 -22.03 43.83
N LYS A 24 38.21 -22.08 42.89
CA LYS A 24 36.91 -22.75 43.12
C LYS A 24 36.95 -24.25 42.88
N ASN A 25 37.90 -24.73 42.09
CA ASN A 25 38.05 -26.15 41.80
C ASN A 25 38.84 -26.90 42.88
N GLY A 26 39.57 -26.21 43.75
CA GLY A 26 40.32 -26.83 44.85
C GLY A 26 41.32 -27.87 44.32
N ASP A 27 41.18 -29.12 44.73
CA ASP A 27 42.08 -30.21 44.34
C ASP A 27 41.83 -30.78 42.92
N LEU A 28 40.88 -30.22 42.18
CA LEU A 28 40.67 -30.57 40.77
C LEU A 28 41.61 -29.78 39.86
N TYR A 29 42.60 -30.47 39.30
CA TYR A 29 43.56 -29.91 38.36
C TYR A 29 43.35 -30.43 36.92
N PRO A 30 43.59 -29.61 35.88
CA PRO A 30 43.41 -29.97 34.47
C PRO A 30 44.08 -31.30 34.05
N GLU A 31 45.26 -31.60 34.57
CA GLU A 31 46.03 -32.81 34.26
C GLU A 31 45.42 -34.11 34.80
N ASN A 32 44.48 -34.01 35.75
CA ASN A 32 43.81 -35.14 36.39
C ASN A 32 42.35 -35.30 35.96
N VAL A 33 41.94 -34.60 34.89
CA VAL A 33 40.58 -34.63 34.36
C VAL A 33 40.60 -35.02 32.88
N ALA A 34 39.95 -36.14 32.56
CA ALA A 34 39.78 -36.58 31.17
C ALA A 34 39.02 -35.52 30.35
N TRP A 35 39.44 -35.26 29.11
CA TRP A 35 38.90 -34.16 28.27
C TRP A 35 37.40 -34.27 27.90
N ARG A 36 36.75 -35.41 28.18
CA ARG A 36 35.30 -35.67 28.01
C ARG A 36 34.60 -35.98 29.34
N SER A 37 35.11 -35.43 30.45
CA SER A 37 34.56 -35.71 31.77
C SER A 37 33.19 -35.06 32.00
N ASN A 38 32.31 -35.79 32.69
CA ASN A 38 31.05 -35.27 33.22
C ASN A 38 31.21 -34.53 34.55
N LYS A 39 32.43 -34.44 35.11
CA LYS A 39 32.70 -33.68 36.34
C LYS A 39 32.31 -32.22 36.14
N LYS A 40 31.60 -31.65 37.12
CA LYS A 40 31.29 -30.22 37.15
C LYS A 40 32.55 -29.45 37.52
N ILE A 41 32.98 -28.57 36.64
CA ILE A 41 34.21 -27.80 36.76
C ILE A 41 33.84 -26.33 36.77
N TRP A 42 34.48 -25.56 37.64
CA TRP A 42 34.40 -24.10 37.64
C TRP A 42 35.36 -23.52 36.61
N TRP A 43 34.84 -22.58 35.85
CA TRP A 43 35.54 -21.86 34.80
C TRP A 43 35.45 -20.37 35.06
N LYS A 44 36.49 -19.63 34.71
CA LYS A 44 36.56 -18.18 34.78
C LYS A 44 36.95 -17.63 33.41
N CYS A 45 36.03 -16.97 32.73
CA CYS A 45 36.32 -16.39 31.42
C CYS A 45 37.18 -15.13 31.53
N LYS A 46 37.67 -14.62 30.40
CA LYS A 46 38.48 -13.38 30.30
C LYS A 46 37.79 -12.15 30.89
N ASN A 47 36.46 -12.06 30.83
CA ASN A 47 35.67 -10.98 31.45
C ASN A 47 35.48 -11.17 32.97
N GLY A 48 36.12 -12.17 33.58
CA GLY A 48 36.07 -12.43 35.02
C GLY A 48 34.85 -13.21 35.50
N HIS A 49 33.86 -13.50 34.64
CA HIS A 49 32.69 -14.29 35.04
C HIS A 49 33.06 -15.72 35.38
N SER A 50 32.56 -16.18 36.53
CA SER A 50 32.76 -17.54 37.02
C SER A 50 31.50 -18.38 36.83
N PHE A 51 31.62 -19.54 36.17
CA PHE A 51 30.51 -20.43 35.87
C PHE A 51 30.90 -21.90 35.99
N GLN A 52 29.94 -22.74 36.36
CA GLN A 52 30.15 -24.18 36.49
C GLN A 52 29.47 -24.93 35.34
N THR A 53 30.22 -25.80 34.67
CA THR A 53 29.71 -26.76 33.67
C THR A 53 30.65 -27.96 33.57
N ASN A 54 30.22 -29.02 32.92
CA ASN A 54 31.10 -30.15 32.58
C ASN A 54 31.70 -29.99 31.18
N LEU A 55 32.72 -30.80 30.87
CA LEU A 55 33.43 -30.73 29.58
C LEU A 55 32.56 -31.20 28.42
N ASN A 56 31.66 -32.16 28.63
CA ASN A 56 30.75 -32.65 27.58
C ASN A 56 29.76 -31.60 27.09
N ASN A 57 29.29 -30.70 27.97
CA ASN A 57 28.44 -29.58 27.60
C ASN A 57 29.24 -28.40 27.03
N ARG A 58 30.53 -28.30 27.38
CA ARG A 58 31.41 -27.20 26.96
C ARG A 58 32.07 -27.47 25.61
N ILE A 59 32.28 -28.73 25.24
CA ILE A 59 33.03 -29.14 24.05
C ILE A 59 32.11 -29.94 23.12
N ASP A 60 31.88 -29.39 21.95
CA ASP A 60 31.27 -30.08 20.81
C ASP A 60 32.35 -30.48 19.81
N VAL A 61 32.19 -31.62 19.13
CA VAL A 61 33.14 -32.07 18.10
C VAL A 61 32.37 -32.43 16.85
N ASN A 62 32.72 -31.76 15.76
CA ASN A 62 32.14 -32.03 14.46
C ASN A 62 32.60 -33.41 13.97
N ILE A 63 31.66 -34.35 13.87
CA ILE A 63 31.93 -35.75 13.52
C ILE A 63 32.54 -35.89 12.11
N LYS A 64 32.24 -34.94 11.20
CA LYS A 64 32.72 -34.99 9.81
C LYS A 64 34.11 -34.38 9.64
N THR A 65 34.39 -33.27 10.32
CA THR A 65 35.64 -32.51 10.15
C THR A 65 36.66 -32.75 11.25
N GLY A 66 36.24 -33.33 12.38
CA GLY A 66 37.06 -33.46 13.59
C GLY A 66 37.26 -32.14 14.34
N GLU A 67 36.66 -31.04 13.89
CA GLU A 67 36.79 -29.72 14.50
C GLU A 67 36.18 -29.69 15.90
N VAL A 68 36.91 -29.09 16.85
CA VAL A 68 36.49 -28.94 18.25
C VAL A 68 35.93 -27.54 18.45
N ILE A 69 34.65 -27.46 18.80
CA ILE A 69 33.94 -26.20 19.10
C ILE A 69 33.78 -26.12 20.61
N VAL A 70 34.29 -25.05 21.21
CA VAL A 70 34.13 -24.80 22.65
C VAL A 70 33.07 -23.74 22.87
N SER A 71 32.11 -24.01 23.75
CA SER A 71 31.10 -23.04 24.13
C SER A 71 31.72 -21.90 24.93
N ASP A 72 31.41 -20.67 24.55
CA ASP A 72 31.77 -19.47 25.28
C ASP A 72 31.11 -19.38 26.67
N CYS A 73 31.58 -18.43 27.46
CA CYS A 73 30.98 -18.09 28.75
C CYS A 73 29.47 -17.82 28.60
N PRO A 74 28.59 -18.56 29.32
CA PRO A 74 27.15 -18.47 29.15
C PRO A 74 26.57 -17.11 29.54
N TYR A 75 27.27 -16.31 30.34
CA TYR A 75 26.91 -14.93 30.65
C TYR A 75 27.30 -13.98 29.51
N CYS A 76 28.51 -14.08 28.96
CA CYS A 76 28.96 -13.22 27.86
C CYS A 76 28.06 -13.35 26.62
N ILE A 77 27.63 -14.56 26.30
CA ILE A 77 26.74 -14.82 25.15
C ILE A 77 25.24 -14.70 25.48
N GLY A 78 24.88 -14.29 26.71
CA GLY A 78 23.50 -14.03 27.11
C GLY A 78 22.60 -15.27 27.29
N LYS A 79 23.18 -16.49 27.36
CA LYS A 79 22.43 -17.73 27.66
C LYS A 79 22.02 -17.83 29.13
N ARG A 80 22.76 -17.19 30.03
CA ARG A 80 22.43 -17.06 31.46
C ARG A 80 22.47 -15.60 31.87
N VAL A 81 21.59 -15.22 32.79
CA VAL A 81 21.52 -13.86 33.33
C VAL A 81 22.54 -13.72 34.46
N LEU A 82 23.24 -12.60 34.47
CA LEU A 82 24.12 -12.12 35.52
C LEU A 82 23.76 -10.66 35.81
N THR A 83 23.19 -10.44 37.00
CA THR A 83 22.76 -9.11 37.46
C THR A 83 23.95 -8.15 37.54
N GLY A 84 23.74 -6.92 37.08
CA GLY A 84 24.78 -5.90 36.96
C GLY A 84 25.66 -6.04 35.72
N TYR A 85 25.35 -6.97 34.81
CA TYR A 85 26.15 -7.20 33.60
C TYR A 85 25.31 -7.32 32.33
N ASN A 86 24.51 -8.39 32.20
CA ASN A 86 23.76 -8.69 30.97
C ASN A 86 22.25 -8.78 31.19
N ASP A 87 21.78 -8.47 32.40
CA ASP A 87 20.37 -8.32 32.68
C ASP A 87 19.79 -7.08 31.99
N LEU A 88 18.47 -7.08 31.83
CA LEU A 88 17.76 -6.05 31.07
C LEU A 88 17.84 -4.69 31.75
N GLU A 89 17.80 -4.62 33.07
CA GLU A 89 17.88 -3.36 33.81
C GLU A 89 19.23 -2.68 33.61
N THR A 90 20.31 -3.46 33.65
CA THR A 90 21.66 -2.96 33.39
C THR A 90 21.86 -2.55 31.94
N THR A 91 21.41 -3.37 30.98
CA THR A 91 21.72 -3.18 29.56
C THR A 91 20.75 -2.27 28.81
N ASN A 92 19.52 -2.12 29.32
CA ASN A 92 18.44 -1.36 28.70
C ASN A 92 17.59 -0.61 29.75
N PRO A 93 18.19 0.31 30.53
CA PRO A 93 17.49 1.05 31.59
C PRO A 93 16.29 1.87 31.05
N GLU A 94 16.32 2.30 29.79
CA GLU A 94 15.21 2.97 29.13
C GLU A 94 13.96 2.11 29.01
N LEU A 95 14.12 0.79 28.83
CA LEU A 95 13.00 -0.14 28.72
C LEU A 95 12.32 -0.39 30.07
N ILE A 96 13.03 -0.17 31.18
CA ILE A 96 12.50 -0.39 32.53
C ILE A 96 11.39 0.61 32.86
N ARG A 97 11.42 1.81 32.26
CA ARG A 97 10.33 2.78 32.36
C ARG A 97 9.01 2.24 31.83
N GLU A 98 9.07 1.35 30.85
CA GLU A 98 7.90 0.70 30.27
C GLU A 98 7.63 -0.69 30.86
N TRP A 99 8.36 -1.12 31.90
CA TRP A 99 8.15 -2.42 32.54
C TRP A 99 6.92 -2.41 33.45
N ASP A 100 6.01 -3.36 33.28
CA ASP A 100 4.83 -3.51 34.13
C ASP A 100 5.17 -4.35 35.37
N PHE A 101 5.52 -3.70 36.50
CA PHE A 101 5.96 -4.39 37.72
C PHE A 101 4.84 -5.17 38.43
N GLU A 102 3.58 -4.82 38.18
CA GLU A 102 2.43 -5.48 38.82
C GLU A 102 2.07 -6.78 38.09
N LYS A 103 2.14 -6.79 36.75
CA LYS A 103 1.74 -7.95 35.95
C LYS A 103 2.86 -8.94 35.69
N ASN A 104 4.12 -8.54 35.88
CA ASN A 104 5.26 -9.42 35.64
C ASN A 104 5.74 -10.08 36.92
N ILE A 105 5.80 -11.42 36.90
CA ILE A 105 6.37 -12.22 37.99
C ILE A 105 7.90 -12.15 38.01
N ILE A 106 8.53 -11.98 36.85
CA ILE A 106 10.00 -11.96 36.71
C ILE A 106 10.51 -10.53 36.85
N LYS A 107 11.65 -10.35 37.49
CA LYS A 107 12.28 -9.03 37.60
C LYS A 107 13.13 -8.71 36.36
N PRO A 108 13.28 -7.42 36.02
CA PRO A 108 14.23 -6.99 34.99
C PRO A 108 15.66 -7.52 35.16
N THR A 109 16.11 -7.72 36.41
CA THR A 109 17.42 -8.29 36.74
C THR A 109 17.57 -9.80 36.49
N GLU A 110 16.48 -10.49 36.12
CA GLU A 110 16.41 -11.95 35.92
C GLU A 110 16.20 -12.34 34.45
N ILE A 111 16.37 -11.39 33.53
CA ILE A 111 16.16 -11.60 32.09
C ILE A 111 17.16 -10.81 31.27
N THR A 112 17.64 -11.35 30.16
CA THR A 112 18.53 -10.64 29.23
C THR A 112 17.74 -9.89 28.17
N ASN A 113 18.34 -8.87 27.55
CA ASN A 113 17.74 -8.16 26.43
C ASN A 113 17.49 -9.03 25.18
N GLY A 114 18.22 -10.14 25.02
CA GLY A 114 18.01 -11.12 23.95
C GLY A 114 16.88 -12.11 24.21
N SER A 115 16.14 -11.98 25.33
CA SER A 115 15.16 -12.98 25.72
C SER A 115 13.95 -13.04 24.78
N HIS A 116 13.53 -14.27 24.45
CA HIS A 116 12.31 -14.55 23.68
C HIS A 116 11.04 -14.58 24.55
N ARG A 117 11.15 -14.29 25.85
CA ARG A 117 9.99 -14.29 26.74
C ARG A 117 9.07 -13.12 26.45
N LYS A 118 7.78 -13.38 26.51
CA LYS A 118 6.72 -12.38 26.39
C LYS A 118 6.41 -11.84 27.78
N ILE A 119 6.53 -10.53 27.93
CA ILE A 119 6.43 -9.81 29.20
C ILE A 119 5.40 -8.69 29.01
N TRP A 120 4.76 -8.28 30.10
CA TRP A 120 3.87 -7.13 30.13
C TRP A 120 4.65 -5.82 30.15
N TRP A 121 4.22 -4.88 29.31
CA TRP A 121 4.75 -3.54 29.21
C TRP A 121 3.61 -2.55 29.44
N SER A 122 3.94 -1.38 29.96
CA SER A 122 3.04 -0.25 30.09
C SER A 122 3.72 0.99 29.55
N CYS A 123 2.98 1.90 28.90
CA CYS A 123 3.51 3.19 28.46
C CYS A 123 2.96 4.32 29.32
N ASP A 124 3.53 5.52 29.17
CA ASP A 124 3.13 6.71 29.95
C ASP A 124 1.65 7.10 29.79
N LYS A 125 0.97 6.61 28.74
CA LYS A 125 -0.48 6.80 28.55
C LYS A 125 -1.34 5.74 29.28
N GLY A 126 -0.72 4.85 30.05
CA GLY A 126 -1.39 3.77 30.78
C GLY A 126 -1.80 2.57 29.93
N HIS A 127 -1.40 2.49 28.66
CA HIS A 127 -1.73 1.30 27.85
C HIS A 127 -0.83 0.14 28.23
N SER A 128 -1.44 -1.02 28.49
CA SER A 128 -0.72 -2.25 28.85
C SER A 128 -0.77 -3.26 27.70
N TRP A 129 0.38 -3.85 27.33
CA TRP A 129 0.47 -4.85 26.26
C TRP A 129 1.56 -5.89 26.53
N GLN A 130 1.43 -7.04 25.87
CA GLN A 130 2.45 -8.08 25.92
C GLN A 130 3.36 -8.05 24.69
N ALA A 131 4.68 -8.04 24.90
CA ALA A 131 5.66 -8.12 23.83
C ALA A 131 6.90 -8.93 24.25
N VAL A 132 7.60 -9.47 23.26
CA VAL A 132 8.85 -10.21 23.46
C VAL A 132 9.99 -9.23 23.74
N VAL A 133 10.80 -9.48 24.78
CA VAL A 133 11.88 -8.58 25.22
C VAL A 133 12.83 -8.21 24.10
N TYR A 134 13.36 -9.17 23.34
CA TYR A 134 14.32 -8.88 22.26
C TYR A 134 13.78 -7.94 21.18
N SER A 135 12.45 -7.90 20.98
CA SER A 135 11.82 -7.06 19.96
C SER A 135 11.64 -5.60 20.38
N ARG A 136 11.82 -5.29 21.66
CA ARG A 136 11.43 -4.00 22.26
C ARG A 136 12.37 -2.84 21.97
N LYS A 137 13.62 -3.13 21.62
CA LYS A 137 14.64 -2.11 21.31
C LYS A 137 14.16 -1.08 20.27
N ASN A 138 13.32 -1.48 19.32
CA ASN A 138 12.82 -0.63 18.23
C ASN A 138 11.28 -0.60 18.11
N ARG A 139 10.54 -1.09 19.11
CA ARG A 139 9.08 -1.22 19.02
C ARG A 139 8.42 -0.77 20.31
N GLY A 140 7.78 0.40 20.27
CA GLY A 140 6.99 0.99 21.36
C GLY A 140 5.60 0.37 21.57
N CYS A 141 4.76 1.07 22.33
CA CYS A 141 3.35 0.73 22.52
C CYS A 141 2.60 0.59 21.17
N PRO A 142 1.98 -0.57 20.88
CA PRO A 142 1.32 -0.82 19.59
C PRO A 142 0.07 0.05 19.41
N TYR A 143 -0.59 0.44 20.49
CA TYR A 143 -1.77 1.32 20.46
C TYR A 143 -1.40 2.77 20.12
N CYS A 144 -0.40 3.34 20.80
CA CYS A 144 0.13 4.66 20.49
C CYS A 144 0.63 4.79 19.05
N ALA A 145 1.29 3.75 18.54
CA ALA A 145 1.78 3.71 17.16
C ALA A 145 0.70 3.38 16.10
N GLY A 146 -0.56 3.17 16.51
CA GLY A 146 -1.65 2.81 15.60
C GLY A 146 -1.48 1.44 14.91
N LYS A 147 -0.67 0.55 15.48
CA LYS A 147 -0.44 -0.82 14.98
C LYS A 147 -1.42 -1.84 15.55
N ALA A 148 -2.09 -1.51 16.65
CA ALA A 148 -3.19 -2.28 17.22
C ALA A 148 -4.30 -1.32 17.67
N ILE A 149 -5.55 -1.81 17.73
CA ILE A 149 -6.70 -1.05 18.19
C ILE A 149 -6.91 -1.29 19.68
N LEU A 150 -7.11 -0.20 20.42
CA LEU A 150 -7.52 -0.17 21.81
C LEU A 150 -8.83 0.58 21.90
N LEU A 151 -9.86 -0.13 22.36
CA LEU A 151 -11.19 0.41 22.61
C LEU A 151 -11.11 1.61 23.57
N GLY A 152 -11.77 2.71 23.21
CA GLY A 152 -11.78 3.93 24.02
C GLY A 152 -10.55 4.84 23.81
N TYR A 153 -9.65 4.49 22.89
CA TYR A 153 -8.44 5.28 22.63
C TYR A 153 -8.23 5.62 21.15
N ASN A 154 -8.01 4.61 20.30
CA ASN A 154 -7.62 4.81 18.90
C ASN A 154 -8.54 4.08 17.90
N ASP A 155 -9.67 3.57 18.37
CA ASP A 155 -10.73 3.04 17.51
C ASP A 155 -11.52 4.17 16.83
N LEU A 156 -12.19 3.83 15.73
CA LEU A 156 -12.95 4.79 14.93
C LEU A 156 -14.09 5.43 15.73
N ALA A 157 -14.81 4.65 16.55
CA ALA A 157 -15.93 5.19 17.32
C ALA A 157 -15.49 6.23 18.36
N THR A 158 -14.35 6.00 19.01
CA THR A 158 -13.75 6.97 19.94
C THR A 158 -13.26 8.21 19.21
N LEU A 159 -12.54 8.06 18.09
CA LEU A 159 -11.92 9.18 17.40
C LEU A 159 -12.90 10.01 16.56
N ASN A 160 -13.99 9.40 16.08
CA ASN A 160 -15.02 10.08 15.28
C ASN A 160 -16.43 9.48 15.52
N PRO A 161 -17.12 9.90 16.61
CA PRO A 161 -18.45 9.39 16.95
C PRO A 161 -19.52 9.65 15.88
N LYS A 162 -19.44 10.79 15.19
CA LYS A 162 -20.35 11.14 14.08
C LYS A 162 -20.19 10.17 12.91
N LEU A 163 -18.96 9.76 12.61
CA LEU A 163 -18.75 8.75 11.57
C LEU A 163 -19.31 7.40 12.01
N ALA A 164 -19.06 7.02 13.27
CA ALA A 164 -19.53 5.76 13.82
C ALA A 164 -21.05 5.65 13.88
N SER A 165 -21.79 6.74 14.04
CA SER A 165 -23.26 6.73 13.99
C SER A 165 -23.80 6.37 12.61
N GLU A 166 -23.01 6.53 11.55
CA GLU A 166 -23.38 6.09 10.19
C GLU A 166 -22.90 4.66 9.87
N TRP A 167 -22.36 3.93 10.83
CA TRP A 167 -21.95 2.53 10.61
C TRP A 167 -23.18 1.67 10.28
N HIS A 168 -23.11 0.86 9.23
CA HIS A 168 -24.26 0.02 8.89
C HIS A 168 -24.50 -1.05 9.97
N PRO A 169 -25.74 -1.22 10.47
CA PRO A 169 -26.03 -2.07 11.63
C PRO A 169 -25.90 -3.59 11.42
N THR A 170 -25.72 -4.07 10.18
CA THR A 170 -25.85 -5.51 9.84
C THR A 170 -24.94 -5.96 8.71
N LYS A 171 -24.61 -5.09 7.73
CA LYS A 171 -23.80 -5.46 6.56
C LYS A 171 -22.29 -5.60 6.81
N ASN A 172 -21.81 -5.31 8.02
CA ASN A 172 -20.39 -5.44 8.39
C ASN A 172 -20.06 -6.73 9.16
N GLY A 173 -21.02 -7.64 9.31
CA GLY A 173 -20.85 -8.87 10.10
C GLY A 173 -20.50 -8.55 11.55
N ASP A 174 -19.50 -9.24 12.09
CA ASP A 174 -19.02 -9.05 13.47
C ASP A 174 -18.05 -7.86 13.63
N VAL A 175 -17.81 -7.08 12.56
CA VAL A 175 -16.91 -5.92 12.61
C VAL A 175 -17.67 -4.66 13.01
N ASN A 176 -17.16 -4.02 14.05
CA ASN A 176 -17.76 -2.86 14.69
C ASN A 176 -16.88 -1.62 14.47
N SER A 177 -17.47 -0.44 14.55
CA SER A 177 -16.72 0.83 14.52
C SER A 177 -15.68 0.95 15.65
N ASN A 178 -15.86 0.21 16.75
CA ASN A 178 -14.95 0.23 17.88
C ASN A 178 -13.79 -0.80 17.80
N THR A 179 -13.71 -1.59 16.72
CA THR A 179 -12.64 -2.57 16.49
C THR A 179 -11.72 -2.23 15.32
N ILE A 180 -11.91 -1.06 14.70
CA ILE A 180 -11.17 -0.64 13.52
C ILE A 180 -10.53 0.74 13.70
N SER A 181 -9.48 1.01 12.91
CA SER A 181 -8.88 2.34 12.82
C SER A 181 -9.74 3.28 11.98
N LEU A 182 -9.80 4.55 12.38
CA LEU A 182 -10.35 5.66 11.60
C LEU A 182 -9.69 5.79 10.20
N ASN A 183 -8.44 5.37 10.06
CA ASN A 183 -7.68 5.43 8.81
C ASN A 183 -7.59 4.09 8.06
N SER A 184 -8.47 3.13 8.36
CA SER A 184 -8.50 1.87 7.63
C SER A 184 -8.82 2.08 6.14
N HIS A 185 -8.09 1.38 5.27
CA HIS A 185 -8.37 1.32 3.82
C HIS A 185 -9.34 0.18 3.46
N LYS A 186 -9.70 -0.71 4.41
CA LYS A 186 -10.73 -1.72 4.18
C LYS A 186 -12.08 -1.03 4.02
N LYS A 187 -12.86 -1.48 3.04
CA LYS A 187 -14.21 -0.98 2.79
C LYS A 187 -15.20 -1.58 3.79
N PHE A 188 -16.15 -0.76 4.20
CA PHE A 188 -17.25 -1.13 5.07
C PHE A 188 -18.54 -0.47 4.59
N TRP A 189 -19.66 -1.04 4.99
CA TRP A 189 -20.98 -0.52 4.71
C TRP A 189 -21.35 0.58 5.69
N TRP A 190 -21.96 1.63 5.15
CA TRP A 190 -22.45 2.81 5.87
C TRP A 190 -23.93 3.02 5.56
N LYS A 191 -24.63 3.69 6.47
CA LYS A 191 -26.01 4.11 6.31
C LYS A 191 -26.19 5.52 6.86
N CYS A 192 -26.70 6.45 6.04
CA CYS A 192 -26.99 7.81 6.50
C CYS A 192 -28.42 7.90 7.06
N ASP A 193 -28.75 9.03 7.68
CA ASP A 193 -30.06 9.29 8.29
C ASP A 193 -31.23 9.23 7.30
N LYS A 194 -30.98 9.46 6.00
CA LYS A 194 -31.97 9.30 4.92
C LYS A 194 -32.15 7.84 4.48
N GLY A 195 -31.45 6.90 5.13
CA GLY A 195 -31.54 5.47 4.84
C GLY A 195 -30.69 4.98 3.67
N HIS A 196 -29.92 5.85 3.00
CA HIS A 196 -29.06 5.42 1.90
C HIS A 196 -27.90 4.57 2.39
N GLU A 197 -27.59 3.51 1.65
CA GLU A 197 -26.55 2.55 2.02
C GLU A 197 -25.44 2.51 0.96
N TRP A 198 -24.18 2.60 1.38
CA TRP A 198 -23.04 2.55 0.47
C TRP A 198 -21.80 1.97 1.13
N GLU A 199 -20.86 1.52 0.31
CA GLU A 199 -19.62 0.92 0.75
C GLU A 199 -18.41 1.81 0.41
N ILE A 200 -17.61 2.15 1.42
CA ILE A 200 -16.38 2.94 1.27
C ILE A 200 -15.47 2.73 2.49
N CYS A 201 -14.17 3.05 2.37
CA CYS A 201 -13.25 2.93 3.50
C CYS A 201 -13.36 4.10 4.51
N PRO A 202 -13.14 3.87 5.81
CA PRO A 202 -13.08 4.88 6.86
C PRO A 202 -12.14 6.03 6.56
N HIS A 203 -10.97 5.74 5.96
CA HIS A 203 -10.02 6.77 5.55
C HIS A 203 -10.70 7.83 4.68
N ASN A 204 -11.34 7.44 3.57
CA ASN A 204 -11.99 8.39 2.67
C ASN A 204 -13.16 9.14 3.34
N ARG A 205 -13.91 8.46 4.20
CA ARG A 205 -14.98 9.04 5.01
C ARG A 205 -14.44 10.13 5.94
N ASN A 206 -13.32 9.87 6.60
CA ASN A 206 -12.66 10.82 7.51
C ASN A 206 -12.15 12.09 6.78
N TYR A 207 -11.78 11.97 5.50
CA TYR A 207 -11.39 13.12 4.66
C TYR A 207 -12.58 13.78 3.91
N GLY A 208 -13.82 13.57 4.37
CA GLY A 208 -15.00 14.31 3.88
C GLY A 208 -15.80 13.63 2.77
N SER A 209 -15.60 12.33 2.52
CA SER A 209 -16.51 11.59 1.65
C SER A 209 -17.84 11.33 2.36
N GLU A 210 -18.82 12.19 2.12
CA GLU A 210 -20.19 12.03 2.63
C GLU A 210 -21.00 10.98 1.85
N CYS A 211 -22.29 10.85 2.18
CA CYS A 211 -23.23 10.00 1.46
C CYS A 211 -23.25 10.36 -0.05
N PRO A 212 -22.95 9.42 -0.95
CA PRO A 212 -22.87 9.70 -2.39
C PRO A 212 -24.24 9.98 -3.01
N TYR A 213 -25.32 9.49 -2.40
CA TYR A 213 -26.68 9.77 -2.84
C TYR A 213 -27.11 11.19 -2.43
N CYS A 214 -26.88 11.58 -1.16
CA CYS A 214 -27.20 12.93 -0.68
C CYS A 214 -26.42 14.02 -1.41
N SER A 215 -25.17 13.74 -1.81
CA SER A 215 -24.33 14.68 -2.58
C SER A 215 -24.62 14.68 -4.09
N GLY A 216 -25.59 13.89 -4.57
CA GLY A 216 -25.96 13.79 -5.99
C GLY A 216 -24.91 13.09 -6.87
N ARG A 217 -23.90 12.46 -6.27
CA ARG A 217 -22.89 11.68 -6.99
C ARG A 217 -23.46 10.37 -7.51
N PHE A 218 -24.30 9.70 -6.70
CA PHE A 218 -25.05 8.51 -7.08
C PHE A 218 -26.52 8.87 -7.27
N ALA A 219 -27.17 8.18 -8.20
CA ALA A 219 -28.60 8.33 -8.42
C ALA A 219 -29.40 7.49 -7.42
N ILE A 220 -30.57 8.01 -7.06
CA ILE A 220 -31.66 7.30 -6.41
C ILE A 220 -32.66 6.96 -7.51
N LYS A 221 -32.85 5.66 -7.76
CA LYS A 221 -33.76 5.17 -8.79
C LYS A 221 -35.19 5.62 -8.52
N GLY A 222 -35.85 6.19 -9.53
CA GLY A 222 -37.20 6.74 -9.46
C GLY A 222 -37.26 8.18 -8.94
N GLU A 223 -36.12 8.80 -8.58
CA GLU A 223 -36.11 10.14 -8.00
C GLU A 223 -35.08 11.07 -8.65
N THR A 224 -33.81 10.66 -8.72
CA THR A 224 -32.69 11.52 -9.15
C THR A 224 -31.84 10.93 -10.28
N ASP A 225 -32.27 9.80 -10.82
CA ASP A 225 -31.64 9.15 -11.96
C ASP A 225 -31.95 9.83 -13.30
N LEU A 226 -31.16 9.48 -14.33
CA LEU A 226 -31.27 10.05 -15.67
C LEU A 226 -32.60 9.72 -16.35
N GLU A 227 -33.15 8.52 -16.15
CA GLU A 227 -34.40 8.09 -16.77
C GLU A 227 -35.59 8.90 -16.26
N THR A 228 -35.68 9.02 -14.93
CA THR A 228 -36.72 9.78 -14.24
C THR A 228 -36.65 11.26 -14.59
N LEU A 229 -35.46 11.87 -14.52
CA LEU A 229 -35.33 13.31 -14.68
C LEU A 229 -35.25 13.79 -16.14
N LYS A 230 -34.76 12.94 -17.07
CA LYS A 230 -34.60 13.29 -18.48
C LYS A 230 -34.94 12.11 -19.41
N PRO A 231 -36.22 11.71 -19.51
CA PRO A 231 -36.64 10.53 -20.28
C PRO A 231 -36.27 10.61 -21.77
N LYS A 232 -36.38 11.80 -22.39
CA LYS A 232 -35.96 12.01 -23.79
C LYS A 232 -34.46 11.76 -24.00
N LEU A 233 -33.63 12.18 -23.04
CA LEU A 233 -32.20 11.95 -23.12
C LEU A 233 -31.86 10.48 -22.83
N ALA A 234 -32.57 9.85 -21.88
CA ALA A 234 -32.44 8.43 -21.60
C ALA A 234 -32.79 7.56 -22.82
N ALA A 235 -33.73 7.99 -23.67
CA ALA A 235 -34.04 7.31 -24.93
C ALA A 235 -32.86 7.31 -25.92
N GLU A 236 -31.94 8.27 -25.83
CA GLU A 236 -30.69 8.28 -26.62
C GLU A 236 -29.59 7.38 -26.01
N TRP A 237 -29.86 6.63 -24.94
CA TRP A 237 -28.89 5.72 -24.34
C TRP A 237 -28.63 4.51 -25.23
N HIS A 238 -27.37 4.18 -25.47
CA HIS A 238 -27.06 3.05 -26.33
C HIS A 238 -27.51 1.72 -25.67
N PRO A 239 -28.28 0.86 -26.38
CA PRO A 239 -28.91 -0.33 -25.80
C PRO A 239 -27.93 -1.41 -25.32
N THR A 240 -26.78 -1.58 -26.00
CA THR A 240 -25.85 -2.70 -25.74
C THR A 240 -24.43 -2.30 -25.32
N LYS A 241 -23.96 -1.08 -25.61
CA LYS A 241 -22.55 -0.69 -25.41
C LYS A 241 -22.18 -0.16 -24.03
N ASN A 242 -23.14 -0.13 -23.08
CA ASN A 242 -22.93 0.41 -21.74
C ASN A 242 -22.69 -0.65 -20.65
N ASN A 243 -22.35 -1.89 -21.03
CA ASN A 243 -21.95 -2.97 -20.10
C ASN A 243 -22.95 -3.18 -18.94
N GLY A 244 -24.24 -3.13 -19.24
CA GLY A 244 -25.31 -3.30 -18.24
C GLY A 244 -25.62 -2.06 -17.38
N VAL A 245 -24.93 -0.93 -17.58
CA VAL A 245 -25.32 0.34 -16.95
C VAL A 245 -26.53 0.91 -17.69
N THR A 246 -27.61 1.13 -16.94
CA THR A 246 -28.89 1.64 -17.44
C THR A 246 -29.13 3.07 -16.96
N PRO A 247 -29.95 3.87 -17.68
CA PRO A 247 -30.24 5.26 -17.32
C PRO A 247 -30.78 5.46 -15.89
N ASP A 248 -31.54 4.52 -15.35
CA ASP A 248 -32.06 4.55 -13.97
C ASP A 248 -31.00 4.35 -12.88
N THR A 249 -29.75 4.06 -13.24
CA THR A 249 -28.64 3.83 -12.29
C THR A 249 -27.63 4.96 -12.24
N VAL A 250 -27.80 6.00 -13.06
CA VAL A 250 -26.80 7.08 -13.24
C VAL A 250 -27.37 8.44 -12.92
N SER A 251 -26.59 9.28 -12.23
CA SER A 251 -27.00 10.66 -11.93
C SER A 251 -26.68 11.60 -13.09
N LEU A 252 -27.45 12.68 -13.19
CA LEU A 252 -27.23 13.72 -14.20
C LEU A 252 -25.84 14.38 -14.11
N ASN A 253 -25.23 14.40 -12.92
CA ASN A 253 -23.93 15.02 -12.66
C ASN A 253 -22.74 14.08 -12.89
N SER A 254 -22.98 12.87 -13.40
CA SER A 254 -21.93 11.88 -13.58
C SER A 254 -20.86 12.35 -14.59
N HIS A 255 -19.60 12.32 -14.14
CA HIS A 255 -18.40 12.56 -14.94
C HIS A 255 -17.92 11.32 -15.69
N LYS A 256 -18.78 10.30 -15.85
CA LYS A 256 -18.47 9.10 -16.65
C LYS A 256 -18.97 9.24 -18.09
N LYS A 257 -18.20 8.72 -19.03
CA LYS A 257 -18.61 8.61 -20.43
C LYS A 257 -19.42 7.34 -20.64
N HIS A 258 -20.49 7.48 -21.39
CA HIS A 258 -21.33 6.38 -21.83
C HIS A 258 -21.59 6.50 -23.33
N TRP A 259 -21.96 5.39 -23.95
CA TRP A 259 -22.37 5.34 -25.35
C TRP A 259 -23.81 5.83 -25.50
N TRP A 260 -24.02 6.63 -26.53
CA TRP A 260 -25.30 7.21 -26.93
C TRP A 260 -25.59 6.82 -28.37
N LEU A 261 -26.86 6.74 -28.71
CA LEU A 261 -27.41 6.47 -30.04
C LEU A 261 -28.51 7.51 -30.29
N CYS A 262 -28.42 8.29 -31.37
CA CYS A 262 -29.50 9.20 -31.74
C CYS A 262 -30.43 8.57 -32.79
N GLU A 263 -31.54 9.24 -33.09
CA GLU A 263 -32.55 8.82 -34.07
C GLU A 263 -32.02 8.67 -35.51
N ASN A 264 -30.89 9.29 -35.84
CA ASN A 264 -30.20 9.15 -37.13
C ASN A 264 -29.11 8.06 -37.10
N ASP A 265 -29.23 7.06 -36.22
CA ASP A 265 -28.32 5.93 -36.05
C ASP A 265 -26.84 6.28 -35.79
N HIS A 266 -26.55 7.50 -35.33
CA HIS A 266 -25.19 7.87 -34.95
C HIS A 266 -24.87 7.40 -33.54
N GLU A 267 -23.71 6.79 -33.38
CA GLU A 267 -23.22 6.33 -32.08
C GLU A 267 -22.02 7.14 -31.60
N TRP A 268 -22.01 7.54 -30.33
CA TRP A 268 -20.85 8.22 -29.76
C TRP A 268 -20.74 8.08 -28.24
N GLN A 269 -19.54 8.35 -27.73
CA GLN A 269 -19.32 8.51 -26.29
C GLN A 269 -19.36 9.98 -25.86
N ALA A 270 -20.09 10.26 -24.79
CA ALA A 270 -20.13 11.56 -24.14
C ALA A 270 -20.34 11.42 -22.62
N TYR A 271 -19.94 12.45 -21.86
CA TYR A 271 -20.18 12.52 -20.43
C TYR A 271 -21.65 12.80 -20.14
N ILE A 272 -22.23 12.17 -19.12
CA ILE A 272 -23.64 12.38 -18.76
C ILE A 272 -23.88 13.85 -18.42
N TYR A 273 -23.04 14.49 -17.59
CA TYR A 273 -23.24 15.90 -17.23
C TYR A 273 -23.28 16.83 -18.46
N THR A 274 -22.43 16.61 -19.47
CA THR A 274 -22.44 17.43 -20.69
C THR A 274 -23.72 17.25 -21.51
N ARG A 275 -24.25 16.03 -21.54
CA ARG A 275 -25.48 15.66 -22.24
C ARG A 275 -26.70 16.20 -21.51
N ALA A 276 -26.72 16.06 -20.17
CA ALA A 276 -27.73 16.64 -19.30
C ALA A 276 -27.80 18.17 -19.45
N SER A 277 -26.67 18.86 -19.68
CA SER A 277 -26.64 20.30 -19.98
C SER A 277 -27.02 20.68 -21.41
N GLY A 278 -27.44 19.74 -22.25
CA GLY A 278 -28.00 20.02 -23.60
C GLY A 278 -27.06 19.74 -24.77
N SER A 279 -25.91 19.07 -24.55
CA SER A 279 -25.07 18.66 -25.68
C SER A 279 -25.78 17.60 -26.51
N GLY A 280 -26.02 17.86 -27.80
CA GLY A 280 -26.64 16.93 -28.75
C GLY A 280 -25.66 15.94 -29.41
N CYS A 281 -26.16 15.18 -30.39
CA CYS A 281 -25.34 14.31 -31.23
C CYS A 281 -24.30 15.13 -32.03
N PRO A 282 -22.99 14.82 -31.92
CA PRO A 282 -21.94 15.59 -32.58
C PRO A 282 -21.93 15.43 -34.11
N TYR A 283 -22.54 14.37 -34.64
CA TYR A 283 -22.68 14.15 -36.08
C TYR A 283 -23.81 15.03 -36.65
N CYS A 284 -25.00 15.01 -36.04
CA CYS A 284 -26.14 15.82 -36.47
C CYS A 284 -25.84 17.33 -36.49
N ILE A 285 -25.06 17.84 -35.54
CA ILE A 285 -24.67 19.27 -35.49
C ILE A 285 -23.40 19.60 -36.29
N GLY A 286 -22.87 18.64 -37.08
CA GLY A 286 -21.71 18.85 -37.97
C GLY A 286 -20.36 19.02 -37.27
N LYS A 287 -20.23 18.63 -35.99
CA LYS A 287 -18.94 18.62 -35.26
C LYS A 287 -18.09 17.38 -35.55
N ARG A 288 -18.70 16.29 -36.02
CA ARG A 288 -18.05 15.07 -36.52
C ARG A 288 -18.59 14.74 -37.91
N SER A 289 -17.77 14.13 -38.75
CA SER A 289 -18.19 13.70 -40.09
C SER A 289 -18.92 12.37 -40.06
N VAL A 290 -19.83 12.23 -41.01
CA VAL A 290 -20.47 10.98 -41.42
C VAL A 290 -19.82 10.58 -42.75
N VAL A 291 -19.19 9.41 -42.78
CA VAL A 291 -18.49 8.91 -43.96
C VAL A 291 -19.49 8.63 -45.09
N GLY A 292 -19.21 9.15 -46.28
CA GLY A 292 -20.08 9.05 -47.45
C GLY A 292 -21.16 10.15 -47.53
N GLU A 293 -21.23 11.06 -46.56
CA GLU A 293 -22.27 12.11 -46.53
C GLU A 293 -21.71 13.50 -46.26
N THR A 294 -21.08 13.70 -45.10
CA THR A 294 -20.66 15.03 -44.61
C THR A 294 -19.15 15.16 -44.43
N ASP A 295 -18.42 14.08 -44.69
CA ASP A 295 -16.98 14.07 -44.64
C ASP A 295 -16.33 14.85 -45.78
N LEU A 296 -15.08 15.26 -45.57
CA LEU A 296 -14.36 16.13 -46.48
C LEU A 296 -14.11 15.49 -47.84
N GLU A 297 -13.92 14.17 -47.90
CA GLU A 297 -13.67 13.45 -49.15
C GLU A 297 -14.93 13.43 -50.03
N THR A 298 -16.07 13.20 -49.40
CA THR A 298 -17.38 13.23 -50.07
C THR A 298 -17.75 14.65 -50.51
N VAL A 299 -17.61 15.64 -49.62
CA VAL A 299 -18.16 16.99 -49.86
C VAL A 299 -17.21 17.88 -50.67
N MET A 300 -15.89 17.64 -50.61
CA MET A 300 -14.87 18.43 -51.32
C MET A 300 -13.73 17.55 -51.86
N PRO A 301 -14.02 16.61 -52.79
CA PRO A 301 -13.02 15.68 -53.32
C PRO A 301 -11.81 16.39 -53.94
N GLU A 302 -12.01 17.54 -54.58
CA GLU A 302 -10.95 18.33 -55.20
C GLU A 302 -9.91 18.85 -54.19
N ILE A 303 -10.32 19.13 -52.95
CA ILE A 303 -9.42 19.58 -51.89
C ILE A 303 -8.56 18.44 -51.33
N THR A 304 -9.02 17.20 -51.45
CA THR A 304 -8.27 16.05 -50.94
C THR A 304 -6.97 15.79 -51.69
N VAL A 305 -6.86 16.29 -52.94
CA VAL A 305 -5.61 16.26 -53.73
C VAL A 305 -4.50 17.03 -53.03
N GLU A 306 -4.85 18.08 -52.28
CA GLU A 306 -3.89 18.85 -51.51
C GLU A 306 -3.60 18.25 -50.12
N TRP A 307 -4.20 17.11 -49.75
CA TRP A 307 -3.96 16.49 -48.45
C TRP A 307 -2.58 15.84 -48.40
N ASN A 308 -1.77 16.19 -47.38
CA ASN A 308 -0.46 15.56 -47.21
C ASN A 308 -0.59 14.26 -46.39
N TYR A 309 -0.86 13.13 -47.07
CA TYR A 309 -1.05 11.81 -46.45
C TYR A 309 0.16 11.34 -45.63
N GLU A 310 1.38 11.60 -46.12
CA GLU A 310 2.63 11.21 -45.44
C GLU A 310 2.82 11.93 -44.10
N ARG A 311 2.44 13.21 -44.01
CA ARG A 311 2.58 14.01 -42.79
C ARG A 311 1.38 13.97 -41.87
N ASN A 312 0.21 13.61 -42.39
CA ASN A 312 -1.02 13.49 -41.60
C ASN A 312 -1.23 12.11 -40.98
N ARG A 313 -0.43 11.09 -41.35
CA ARG A 313 -0.31 9.73 -40.77
C ARG A 313 -1.51 9.25 -39.94
N GLY A 314 -2.33 8.40 -40.53
CA GLY A 314 -3.53 7.84 -39.88
C GLY A 314 -4.71 8.82 -39.79
N LYS A 315 -4.59 10.00 -40.42
CA LYS A 315 -5.70 10.92 -40.64
C LYS A 315 -6.02 10.99 -42.12
N THR A 316 -7.22 10.56 -42.47
CA THR A 316 -7.79 10.63 -43.81
C THR A 316 -8.84 11.74 -43.87
N PRO A 317 -9.07 12.36 -45.05
CA PRO A 317 -10.07 13.40 -45.21
C PRO A 317 -11.48 12.97 -44.73
N ASN A 318 -11.86 11.71 -44.94
CA ASN A 318 -13.16 11.17 -44.50
C ASN A 318 -13.43 11.24 -42.97
N MET A 319 -12.39 11.48 -42.15
CA MET A 319 -12.52 11.62 -40.70
C MET A 319 -12.96 13.03 -40.25
N PHE A 320 -13.05 13.99 -41.17
CA PHE A 320 -13.29 15.39 -40.84
C PHE A 320 -14.37 16.01 -41.71
N THR A 321 -15.12 16.96 -41.15
CA THR A 321 -16.01 17.84 -41.92
C THR A 321 -15.21 19.01 -42.50
N LYS A 322 -15.75 19.66 -43.54
CA LYS A 322 -15.17 20.89 -44.10
C LYS A 322 -15.05 22.03 -43.08
N SER A 323 -15.84 22.05 -42.01
CA SER A 323 -15.82 23.08 -40.96
C SER A 323 -14.87 22.77 -39.81
N SER A 324 -14.11 21.66 -39.88
CA SER A 324 -13.23 21.22 -38.80
C SER A 324 -12.11 22.22 -38.48
N ASN A 325 -11.95 22.55 -37.20
CA ASN A 325 -10.82 23.35 -36.68
C ASN A 325 -9.52 22.55 -36.53
N ARG A 326 -9.48 21.27 -36.95
CA ARG A 326 -8.28 20.45 -36.85
C ARG A 326 -7.21 20.94 -37.81
N LYS A 327 -6.00 21.18 -37.30
CA LYS A 327 -4.83 21.54 -38.11
C LYS A 327 -4.20 20.30 -38.73
N VAL A 328 -4.11 20.29 -40.05
CA VAL A 328 -3.53 19.22 -40.86
C VAL A 328 -2.50 19.81 -41.83
N TRP A 329 -1.65 18.95 -42.36
CA TRP A 329 -0.68 19.29 -43.40
C TRP A 329 -1.32 19.21 -44.78
N TRP A 330 -1.05 20.22 -45.58
CA TRP A 330 -1.46 20.35 -46.96
C TRP A 330 -0.21 20.39 -47.84
N LYS A 331 -0.33 19.97 -49.10
CA LYS A 331 0.71 19.96 -50.12
C LYS A 331 0.09 20.39 -51.45
N CYS A 332 0.52 21.51 -52.02
CA CYS A 332 -0.03 21.98 -53.31
C CYS A 332 0.67 21.27 -54.48
N GLU A 333 0.15 21.47 -55.69
CA GLU A 333 0.71 20.95 -56.95
C GLU A 333 2.20 21.30 -57.16
N PHE A 334 2.65 22.48 -56.70
CA PHE A 334 4.06 22.90 -56.76
C PHE A 334 4.95 22.28 -55.67
N GLY A 335 4.44 21.31 -54.90
CA GLY A 335 5.17 20.62 -53.84
C GLY A 335 5.36 21.40 -52.54
N HIS A 336 4.83 22.63 -52.42
CA HIS A 336 4.89 23.37 -51.15
C HIS A 336 3.98 22.76 -50.10
N GLU A 337 4.52 22.57 -48.90
CA GLU A 337 3.77 22.07 -47.75
C GLU A 337 3.46 23.19 -46.74
N TRP A 338 2.26 23.18 -46.17
CA TRP A 338 1.89 24.08 -45.08
C TRP A 338 0.90 23.42 -44.13
N ARG A 339 0.83 23.95 -42.90
CA ARG A 339 -0.07 23.46 -41.86
C ARG A 339 -1.12 24.51 -41.52
N THR A 340 -2.39 24.19 -41.73
CA THR A 340 -3.51 25.07 -41.36
C THR A 340 -4.74 24.25 -40.96
N ALA A 341 -5.73 24.89 -40.34
CA ALA A 341 -6.98 24.23 -39.99
C ALA A 341 -7.79 23.88 -41.25
N ILE A 342 -8.53 22.77 -41.21
CA ILE A 342 -9.33 22.31 -42.35
C ILE A 342 -10.29 23.41 -42.81
N ASN A 343 -11.08 23.98 -41.90
CA ASN A 343 -11.99 25.09 -42.21
C ASN A 343 -11.33 26.31 -42.85
N THR A 344 -10.06 26.56 -42.55
CA THR A 344 -9.30 27.69 -43.09
C THR A 344 -8.95 27.42 -44.55
N ARG A 345 -8.53 26.18 -44.87
CA ARG A 345 -8.28 25.76 -46.24
C ARG A 345 -9.57 25.65 -47.07
N THR A 346 -10.65 25.14 -46.48
CA THR A 346 -11.90 24.83 -47.18
C THR A 346 -12.88 26.00 -47.14
N SER A 347 -13.45 26.29 -45.97
CA SER A 347 -14.56 27.23 -45.78
C SER A 347 -14.12 28.69 -45.95
N LEU A 348 -12.90 29.03 -45.53
CA LEU A 348 -12.30 30.36 -45.75
C LEU A 348 -11.53 30.45 -47.07
N GLY A 349 -11.38 29.35 -47.80
CA GLY A 349 -10.77 29.31 -49.13
C GLY A 349 -9.29 29.70 -49.20
N THR A 350 -8.53 29.65 -48.10
CA THR A 350 -7.12 30.08 -48.14
C THR A 350 -6.24 29.04 -48.82
N GLY A 351 -5.52 29.40 -49.88
CA GLY A 351 -4.59 28.51 -50.58
C GLY A 351 -3.18 28.44 -49.97
N CYS A 352 -2.25 27.83 -50.71
CA CYS A 352 -0.83 27.74 -50.33
C CYS A 352 -0.22 29.14 -50.08
N PRO A 353 0.30 29.43 -48.88
CA PRO A 353 0.88 30.74 -48.57
C PRO A 353 2.09 31.11 -49.43
N LYS A 354 2.88 30.13 -49.87
CA LYS A 354 4.04 30.37 -50.77
C LYS A 354 3.57 30.75 -52.17
N CYS A 355 2.61 30.03 -52.73
CA CYS A 355 2.02 30.36 -54.04
C CYS A 355 1.32 31.74 -54.01
N ALA A 356 0.60 32.06 -52.92
CA ALA A 356 -0.07 33.35 -52.76
C ALA A 356 0.93 34.54 -52.74
N LYS A 357 2.12 34.36 -52.15
CA LYS A 357 3.19 35.38 -52.18
C LYS A 357 3.78 35.56 -53.58
N ASN A 358 3.94 34.48 -54.34
CA ASN A 358 4.50 34.54 -55.69
C ASN A 358 3.55 35.16 -56.73
N ARG A 359 2.23 35.16 -56.48
CA ARG A 359 1.21 35.82 -57.33
C ARG A 359 1.06 37.33 -57.09
N ARG A 360 1.72 37.88 -56.06
CA ARG A 360 1.67 39.31 -55.68
C ARG A 360 2.93 40.08 -56.08
N LYS A 361 3.88 39.41 -56.73
CA LYS A 361 4.98 40.01 -57.47
C LYS A 361 4.59 39.99 -58.93
#